data_AF-E1JWK8-F1
#
_entry.id   AF-E1JWK8-F1
#
_cell.length_a   1.000
_cell.length_b   1.000
_cell.length_c   1.000
_cell.angle_alpha   90.00
_cell.angle_beta   90.00
_cell.angle_gamma   90.00
#
_symmetry.space_group_name_H-M   'P 1'
#
loop_
_entity.id
_entity.type
_entity.pdbx_description
1 polymer ?
#
loop_
_entity_poly.entity_id
_entity_poly.type
_entity_poly.pdbx_seq_one_letter_code
_entity_poly.pdbx_strand_id
1 'polypeptide(L)'
;MKYKYILIAALALCLGAAAPALAHRVNVFAYVEGNDVHVECSYSRSDRVRFGEITVKNAATGQVYLTGKTDDKGNFVFPVPEAARKDKAEIAIHLDAGEGHQNNTTVKAEEYLSAAPADQSAAPVAPAATTATAPATAAASAPAQTAVAVPMDQAALRAVVEQAVEVKIAPIRKMLLDQEEKGPGLAGIAGGIGWLVGIAGLLAYVRCRKGGRGA
;
A
#
# COMPACT_ATOMS: atom_id res chain seq x y z
N MET A 1 23.97 -9.23 47.30
CA MET A 1 24.30 -9.74 45.94
C MET A 1 23.22 -10.65 45.33
N LYS A 2 22.52 -11.49 46.10
CA LYS A 2 21.50 -12.43 45.60
C LYS A 2 20.34 -11.77 44.82
N TYR A 3 19.83 -10.64 45.30
CA TYR A 3 18.74 -9.90 44.65
C TYR A 3 19.11 -9.29 43.29
N LYS A 4 20.40 -9.03 43.03
CA LYS A 4 20.85 -8.45 41.77
C LYS A 4 20.71 -9.44 40.61
N TYR A 5 20.98 -10.73 40.86
CA TYR A 5 20.79 -11.80 39.87
C TYR A 5 19.32 -12.12 39.66
N ILE A 6 18.49 -12.03 40.71
CA ILE A 6 17.03 -12.18 40.60
C ILE A 6 16.43 -11.05 39.75
N LEU A 7 16.86 -9.80 39.96
CA LEU A 7 16.44 -8.65 39.15
C LEU A 7 16.88 -8.77 37.69
N ILE A 8 18.10 -9.23 37.42
CA ILE A 8 18.59 -9.45 36.05
C ILE A 8 17.82 -10.58 35.36
N ALA A 9 17.55 -11.68 36.07
CA ALA A 9 16.77 -12.80 35.54
C ALA A 9 15.30 -12.40 35.28
N ALA A 10 14.69 -11.63 36.19
CA ALA A 10 13.35 -11.09 36.01
C ALA A 10 13.26 -10.11 34.83
N LEU A 11 14.25 -9.23 34.68
CA LEU A 11 14.33 -8.31 33.54
C LEU A 11 14.50 -9.08 32.22
N ALA A 12 15.40 -10.08 32.18
CA ALA A 12 15.59 -10.91 31.00
C ALA A 12 14.32 -11.70 30.63
N LEU A 13 13.57 -12.19 31.63
CA LEU A 13 12.29 -12.86 31.42
C LEU A 13 11.22 -11.89 30.87
N CYS A 14 11.12 -10.68 31.41
CA CYS A 14 10.20 -9.66 30.91
C CYS A 14 10.52 -9.24 29.48
N LEU A 15 11.81 -9.10 29.12
CA LEU A 15 12.23 -8.78 27.75
C LEU A 15 11.97 -9.95 26.79
N GLY A 16 12.12 -11.20 27.25
CA GLY A 16 11.82 -12.40 26.45
C GLY A 16 10.33 -12.70 26.29
N ALA A 17 9.48 -12.17 27.18
CA ALA A 17 8.03 -12.32 27.14
C ALA A 17 7.31 -11.22 26.35
N ALA A 18 8.05 -10.27 25.75
CA ALA A 18 7.48 -9.27 24.88
C ALA A 18 6.98 -9.93 23.59
N ALA A 19 5.68 -10.23 23.54
CA ALA A 19 5.03 -10.68 22.32
C ALA A 19 5.00 -9.53 21.29
N PRO A 20 5.12 -9.83 19.98
CA PRO A 20 4.87 -8.83 18.96
C PRO A 20 3.44 -8.31 19.13
N ALA A 21 3.29 -6.98 19.21
CA ALA A 21 1.98 -6.37 19.12
C ALA A 21 1.43 -6.64 17.72
N LEU A 22 0.42 -7.52 17.64
CA LEU A 22 -0.41 -7.71 16.45
C LEU A 22 -1.31 -6.47 16.29
N ALA A 23 -0.69 -5.33 15.98
CA ALA A 23 -1.44 -4.16 15.60
C ALA A 23 -2.10 -4.43 14.24
N HIS A 24 -3.42 -4.22 14.15
CA HIS A 24 -4.15 -4.37 12.91
C HIS A 24 -3.56 -3.41 11.87
N ARG A 25 -3.15 -3.94 10.72
CA ARG A 25 -2.54 -3.16 9.65
C ARG A 25 -3.61 -2.29 8.99
N VAL A 26 -3.44 -0.96 9.06
CA VAL A 26 -4.20 -0.03 8.21
C VAL A 26 -3.53 0.10 6.84
N ASN A 27 -4.29 0.21 5.77
CA ASN A 27 -3.81 0.31 4.40
C ASN A 27 -4.13 1.70 3.84
N VAL A 28 -3.15 2.27 3.14
CA VAL A 28 -3.30 3.52 2.38
C VAL A 28 -2.85 3.20 0.96
N PHE A 29 -3.76 3.37 0.01
CA PHE A 29 -3.47 3.28 -1.40
C PHE A 29 -3.61 4.66 -2.02
N ALA A 30 -2.74 5.01 -2.96
CA ALA A 30 -2.84 6.26 -3.69
C ALA A 30 -2.49 6.05 -5.15
N TYR A 31 -3.19 6.76 -6.03
CA TYR A 31 -2.99 6.74 -7.47
C TYR A 31 -3.35 8.10 -8.06
N VAL A 32 -2.80 8.38 -9.23
CA VAL A 32 -3.09 9.61 -9.97
C VAL A 32 -4.16 9.34 -11.03
N GLU A 33 -5.23 10.13 -11.01
CA GLU A 33 -6.25 10.14 -12.05
C GLU A 33 -6.39 11.57 -12.59
N GLY A 34 -5.99 11.76 -13.87
CA GLY A 34 -5.95 13.08 -14.48
C GLY A 34 -5.06 14.05 -13.71
N ASN A 35 -5.66 15.07 -13.09
CA ASN A 35 -4.95 16.11 -12.35
C ASN A 35 -4.96 15.90 -10.82
N ASP A 36 -5.67 14.87 -10.36
CA ASP A 36 -5.97 14.65 -8.96
C ASP A 36 -5.30 13.37 -8.45
N VAL A 37 -4.93 13.39 -7.18
CA VAL A 37 -4.45 12.22 -6.45
C VAL A 37 -5.61 11.68 -5.65
N HIS A 38 -5.92 10.41 -5.89
CA HIS A 38 -6.95 9.66 -5.19
C HIS A 38 -6.29 8.83 -4.11
N VAL A 39 -6.79 8.91 -2.89
CA VAL A 39 -6.31 8.17 -1.73
C VAL A 39 -7.45 7.33 -1.17
N GLU A 40 -7.19 6.04 -0.96
CA GLU A 40 -8.14 5.09 -0.40
C GLU A 40 -7.55 4.46 0.86
N CYS A 41 -8.28 4.54 1.97
CA CYS A 41 -7.82 4.13 3.29
C CYS A 41 -8.75 3.07 3.89
N SER A 42 -8.17 1.95 4.33
CA SER A 42 -8.95 0.80 4.82
C SER A 42 -8.22 -0.02 5.87
N TYR A 43 -8.96 -0.53 6.87
CA TYR A 43 -8.44 -1.54 7.79
C TYR A 43 -8.46 -2.94 7.15
N SER A 44 -9.44 -3.21 6.28
CA SER A 44 -9.61 -4.50 5.60
C SER A 44 -10.35 -4.35 4.26
N ARG A 45 -10.67 -5.47 3.57
CA ARG A 45 -11.42 -5.42 2.30
C ARG A 45 -12.80 -4.76 2.44
N SER A 46 -13.46 -4.82 3.59
CA SER A 46 -14.80 -4.23 3.80
C SER A 46 -14.83 -3.08 4.79
N ASP A 47 -13.78 -2.90 5.60
CA ASP A 47 -13.73 -1.87 6.63
C ASP A 47 -12.90 -0.66 6.20
N ARG A 48 -13.43 0.54 6.41
CA ARG A 48 -12.93 1.80 5.86
C ARG A 48 -12.50 2.73 6.98
N VAL A 49 -11.41 3.44 6.74
CA VAL A 49 -10.93 4.46 7.68
C VAL A 49 -11.75 5.72 7.45
N ARG A 50 -12.75 5.96 8.27
CA ARG A 50 -13.62 7.15 8.15
C ARG A 50 -13.05 8.28 8.99
N PHE A 51 -12.99 9.48 8.42
CA PHE A 51 -12.50 10.67 9.11
C PHE A 51 -11.06 10.55 9.66
N GLY A 52 -10.24 9.69 9.05
CA GLY A 52 -8.82 9.55 9.35
C GLY A 52 -8.05 10.75 8.82
N GLU A 53 -7.07 11.22 9.57
CA GLU A 53 -6.29 12.41 9.25
C GLU A 53 -5.23 12.08 8.18
N ILE A 54 -5.23 12.86 7.10
CA ILE A 54 -4.29 12.74 6.01
C ILE A 54 -3.34 13.94 6.03
N THR A 55 -2.04 13.67 5.98
CA THR A 55 -1.00 14.68 5.76
C THR A 55 -0.28 14.38 4.45
N VAL A 56 -0.32 15.32 3.53
CA VAL A 56 0.36 15.25 2.23
C VAL A 56 1.60 16.12 2.28
N LYS A 57 2.77 15.55 2.00
CA LYS A 57 4.06 16.22 2.12
C LYS A 57 5.01 15.88 0.98
N ASN A 58 6.00 16.73 0.78
CA ASN A 58 7.17 16.43 -0.04
C ASN A 58 7.95 15.26 0.59
N ALA A 59 8.19 14.18 -0.16
CA ALA A 59 8.87 13.01 0.37
C ALA A 59 10.34 13.26 0.74
N ALA A 60 11.01 14.18 0.03
CA ALA A 60 12.42 14.49 0.25
C ALA A 60 12.63 15.52 1.37
N THR A 61 11.84 16.59 1.39
CA THR A 61 12.03 17.71 2.34
C THR A 61 11.15 17.60 3.58
N GLY A 62 10.10 16.78 3.54
CA GLY A 62 9.09 16.71 4.60
C GLY A 62 8.14 17.91 4.66
N GLN A 63 8.26 18.87 3.74
CA GLN A 63 7.38 20.04 3.67
C GLN A 63 5.94 19.60 3.45
N VAL A 64 5.04 20.03 4.33
CA VAL A 64 3.60 19.74 4.20
C VAL A 64 3.01 20.60 3.08
N TYR A 65 2.34 19.95 2.13
CA TYR A 65 1.57 20.61 1.08
C TYR A 65 0.15 20.90 1.55
N LEU A 66 -0.51 19.91 2.15
CA LEU A 66 -1.87 20.03 2.67
C LEU A 66 -2.16 18.95 3.72
N THR A 67 -3.21 19.18 4.50
CA THR A 67 -3.81 18.19 5.39
C THR A 67 -5.30 18.07 5.11
N GLY A 68 -5.89 16.95 5.49
CA GLY A 68 -7.30 16.67 5.26
C GLY A 68 -7.79 15.49 6.08
N LYS A 69 -9.02 15.05 5.80
CA LYS A 69 -9.58 13.84 6.38
C LYS A 69 -10.23 12.98 5.31
N THR A 70 -10.20 11.67 5.50
CA THR A 70 -10.96 10.74 4.66
C THR A 70 -12.47 10.89 4.88
N ASP A 71 -13.25 10.61 3.85
CA ASP A 71 -14.71 10.62 3.89
C ASP A 71 -15.29 9.33 4.53
N ASP A 72 -16.62 9.20 4.53
CA ASP A 72 -17.33 8.02 5.04
C ASP A 72 -17.00 6.71 4.30
N LYS A 73 -16.45 6.80 3.09
CA LYS A 73 -16.01 5.66 2.27
C LYS A 73 -14.52 5.38 2.41
N GLY A 74 -13.81 6.17 3.21
CA GLY A 74 -12.36 6.07 3.42
C GLY A 74 -11.53 6.70 2.32
N ASN A 75 -12.13 7.59 1.52
CA ASN A 75 -11.49 8.22 0.39
C ASN A 75 -11.07 9.65 0.71
N PHE A 76 -9.98 10.10 0.10
CA PHE A 76 -9.55 11.49 0.11
C PHE A 76 -8.97 11.85 -1.26
N VAL A 77 -9.46 12.91 -1.88
CA VAL A 77 -9.05 13.34 -3.22
C VAL A 77 -8.54 14.77 -3.14
N PHE A 78 -7.41 15.04 -3.79
CA PHE A 78 -6.83 16.38 -3.84
C PHE A 78 -6.09 16.61 -5.16
N PRO A 79 -6.08 17.84 -5.69
CA PRO A 79 -5.30 18.16 -6.88
C PRO A 79 -3.80 18.06 -6.60
N VAL A 80 -3.03 17.56 -7.56
CA VAL A 80 -1.57 17.47 -7.44
C VAL A 80 -0.99 18.87 -7.14
N PRO A 81 -0.34 19.08 -5.98
CA PRO A 81 0.14 20.40 -5.57
C PRO A 81 1.09 21.03 -6.58
N GLU A 82 0.94 22.32 -6.86
CA GLU A 82 1.81 23.02 -7.82
C GLU A 82 3.28 22.95 -7.44
N ALA A 83 3.60 23.09 -6.15
CA ALA A 83 4.96 23.00 -5.64
C ALA A 83 5.58 21.63 -5.98
N ALA A 84 4.82 20.54 -5.81
CA ALA A 84 5.26 19.20 -6.16
C ALA A 84 5.54 19.03 -7.67
N ARG A 85 4.79 19.73 -8.54
CA ARG A 85 5.07 19.72 -9.99
C ARG A 85 6.30 20.54 -10.36
N LYS A 86 6.42 21.74 -9.80
CA LYS A 86 7.55 22.65 -10.07
C LYS A 86 8.88 21.99 -9.69
N ASP A 87 8.89 21.34 -8.52
CA ASP A 87 10.09 20.70 -7.98
C ASP A 87 10.26 19.25 -8.45
N LYS A 88 9.29 18.72 -9.23
CA LYS A 88 9.22 17.30 -9.63
C LYS A 88 9.41 16.35 -8.44
N ALA A 89 8.81 16.72 -7.30
CA ALA A 89 9.06 16.10 -6.02
C ALA A 89 8.02 15.03 -5.68
N GLU A 90 8.47 13.83 -5.33
CA GLU A 90 7.58 12.77 -4.87
C GLU A 90 6.68 13.22 -3.71
N ILE A 91 5.43 12.75 -3.74
CA ILE A 91 4.41 13.13 -2.76
C ILE A 91 4.26 11.97 -1.78
N ALA A 92 4.64 12.19 -0.52
CA ALA A 92 4.38 11.26 0.56
C ALA A 92 3.04 11.59 1.22
N ILE A 93 2.20 10.57 1.36
CA ILE A 93 0.87 10.66 1.97
C ILE A 93 0.93 9.84 3.25
N HIS A 94 0.63 10.49 4.37
CA HIS A 94 0.61 9.87 5.69
C HIS A 94 -0.82 9.87 6.22
N LEU A 95 -1.30 8.69 6.63
CA LEU A 95 -2.56 8.51 7.30
C LEU A 95 -2.32 8.31 8.79
N ASP A 96 -3.08 9.05 9.59
CA ASP A 96 -3.34 8.76 10.99
C ASP A 96 -4.83 8.45 11.19
N ALA A 97 -5.12 7.18 11.46
CA ALA A 97 -6.47 6.67 11.69
C ALA A 97 -6.83 6.61 13.18
N GLY A 98 -5.99 7.17 14.06
CA GLY A 98 -6.19 7.17 15.51
C GLY A 98 -5.75 5.87 16.19
N GLU A 99 -5.67 5.89 17.52
CA GLU A 99 -5.31 4.74 18.37
C GLU A 99 -3.98 4.05 17.99
N GLY A 100 -3.07 4.78 17.33
CA GLY A 100 -1.80 4.25 16.83
C GLY A 100 -1.88 3.55 15.46
N HIS A 101 -3.02 3.58 14.78
CA HIS A 101 -3.15 3.07 13.42
C HIS A 101 -2.66 4.12 12.42
N GLN A 102 -1.43 3.95 11.95
CA GLN A 102 -0.84 4.84 10.95
C GLN A 102 -0.26 4.04 9.79
N ASN A 103 -0.28 4.62 8.60
CA ASN A 103 0.44 4.08 7.44
C ASN A 103 0.80 5.22 6.47
N ASN A 104 1.67 4.94 5.51
CA ASN A 104 2.04 5.89 4.48
C ASN A 104 2.15 5.23 3.09
N THR A 105 2.06 6.06 2.07
CA THR A 105 2.38 5.69 0.69
C THR A 105 3.04 6.88 0.00
N THR A 106 3.72 6.62 -1.11
CA THR A 106 4.40 7.64 -1.92
C THR A 106 3.95 7.55 -3.36
N VAL A 107 3.48 8.68 -3.89
CA VAL A 107 3.20 8.87 -5.32
C VAL A 107 4.44 9.45 -5.98
N LYS A 108 4.93 8.75 -7.01
CA LYS A 108 6.14 9.15 -7.73
C LYS A 108 5.88 10.34 -8.64
N ALA A 109 6.90 11.17 -8.83
CA ALA A 109 6.83 12.31 -9.73
C ALA A 109 6.44 11.93 -11.16
N GLU A 110 6.98 10.82 -11.64
CA GLU A 110 6.70 10.28 -12.97
C GLU A 110 5.21 9.99 -13.21
N GLU A 111 4.47 9.58 -12.17
CA GLU A 111 3.07 9.17 -12.27
C GLU A 111 2.16 10.36 -12.59
N TYR A 112 2.31 11.46 -11.85
CA TYR A 112 1.49 12.67 -12.06
C TYR A 112 2.06 13.64 -13.11
N LEU A 113 3.33 13.51 -13.49
CA LEU A 113 3.89 14.27 -14.61
C LEU A 113 3.56 13.63 -15.97
N SER A 114 3.32 12.31 -16.00
CA SER A 114 2.94 11.58 -17.22
C SER A 114 1.43 11.48 -17.43
N ALA A 115 0.64 11.73 -16.39
CA ALA A 115 -0.81 11.84 -16.47
C ALA A 115 -1.19 13.12 -17.25
N ALA A 116 -1.33 13.00 -18.57
CA ALA A 116 -1.98 14.03 -19.37
C ALA A 116 -3.43 14.21 -18.89
N PRO A 117 -4.04 15.41 -19.01
CA PRO A 117 -5.43 15.60 -18.63
C PRO A 117 -6.28 14.64 -19.46
N ALA A 118 -6.87 13.64 -18.81
CA ALA A 118 -7.92 12.85 -19.41
C ALA A 118 -9.13 13.78 -19.55
N ASP A 119 -9.48 14.12 -20.79
CA ASP A 119 -10.77 14.74 -21.09
C ASP A 119 -11.88 13.91 -20.44
N GLN A 120 -12.76 14.63 -19.75
CA GLN A 120 -13.94 14.10 -19.09
C GLN A 120 -14.79 13.30 -20.08
N SER A 121 -14.75 11.97 -19.98
CA SER A 121 -15.87 11.10 -20.39
C SER A 121 -15.72 9.71 -19.78
N ALA A 122 -15.81 9.65 -18.45
CA ALA A 122 -16.21 8.43 -17.77
C ALA A 122 -17.40 8.77 -16.87
N ALA A 123 -18.60 8.67 -17.44
CA ALA A 123 -19.83 8.72 -16.67
C ALA A 123 -19.86 7.58 -15.65
N PRO A 124 -20.48 7.76 -14.47
CA PRO A 124 -20.51 6.74 -13.43
C PRO A 124 -21.35 5.54 -13.88
N VAL A 125 -20.78 4.34 -13.83
CA VAL A 125 -21.55 3.10 -14.02
C VAL A 125 -22.37 2.83 -12.76
N ALA A 126 -23.67 3.18 -12.81
CA ALA A 126 -24.65 2.66 -11.87
C ALA A 126 -25.06 1.23 -12.30
N PRO A 127 -25.22 0.26 -11.38
CA PRO A 127 -25.69 -1.08 -11.73
C PRO A 127 -27.21 -1.06 -11.89
N ALA A 128 -27.69 -1.21 -13.13
CA ALA A 128 -29.11 -1.43 -13.42
C ALA A 128 -29.37 -2.92 -13.65
N ALA A 129 -30.29 -3.47 -12.84
CA ALA A 129 -30.83 -4.81 -12.95
C ALA A 129 -31.71 -5.00 -14.18
N THR A 130 -31.68 -6.20 -14.77
CA THR A 130 -32.44 -6.59 -15.97
C THR A 130 -33.59 -7.52 -15.60
N THR A 131 -34.82 -7.19 -16.02
CA THR A 131 -35.84 -8.09 -16.64
C THR A 131 -37.09 -7.25 -16.97
N ALA A 132 -37.33 -6.87 -18.24
CA ALA A 132 -38.03 -7.59 -19.31
C ALA A 132 -39.58 -7.58 -19.21
N THR A 133 -40.25 -6.95 -20.21
CA THR A 133 -41.32 -7.53 -21.08
C THR A 133 -41.94 -6.44 -21.98
N ALA A 134 -42.03 -6.72 -23.29
CA ALA A 134 -42.66 -5.95 -24.37
C ALA A 134 -44.13 -6.43 -24.61
N PRO A 135 -44.97 -5.99 -25.61
CA PRO A 135 -44.64 -5.27 -26.86
C PRO A 135 -45.71 -4.30 -27.47
N ALA A 136 -45.39 -3.83 -28.69
CA ALA A 136 -46.25 -3.31 -29.80
C ALA A 136 -46.53 -1.77 -29.81
N THR A 137 -46.52 -1.00 -30.91
CA THR A 137 -46.53 -1.25 -32.37
C THR A 137 -46.09 0.02 -33.15
N ALA A 138 -45.57 -0.18 -34.38
CA ALA A 138 -45.76 0.62 -35.61
C ALA A 138 -45.07 2.00 -35.85
N ALA A 139 -44.14 1.95 -36.83
CA ALA A 139 -44.17 2.66 -38.14
C ALA A 139 -43.22 3.85 -38.43
N ALA A 140 -42.71 3.81 -39.68
CA ALA A 140 -42.22 4.87 -40.57
C ALA A 140 -40.69 5.13 -40.69
N SER A 141 -40.06 4.32 -41.55
CA SER A 141 -39.28 4.64 -42.76
C SER A 141 -38.61 6.03 -42.94
N ALA A 142 -37.27 6.06 -43.12
CA ALA A 142 -36.50 6.80 -44.16
C ALA A 142 -34.97 6.44 -44.05
N PRO A 143 -34.08 6.74 -45.02
CA PRO A 143 -33.26 5.74 -45.71
C PRO A 143 -31.80 5.62 -45.22
N ALA A 144 -31.20 4.51 -45.64
CA ALA A 144 -29.85 4.05 -45.36
C ALA A 144 -28.75 5.08 -45.69
N GLN A 145 -27.95 5.42 -44.69
CA GLN A 145 -26.56 5.80 -44.87
C GLN A 145 -25.71 4.56 -44.66
N THR A 146 -25.03 4.12 -45.73
CA THR A 146 -24.03 3.07 -45.70
C THR A 146 -22.82 3.55 -44.91
N ALA A 147 -22.89 3.43 -43.58
CA ALA A 147 -21.70 3.41 -42.76
C ALA A 147 -21.02 2.06 -43.01
N VAL A 148 -19.82 2.10 -43.57
CA VAL A 148 -18.93 0.93 -43.59
C VAL A 148 -18.56 0.66 -42.13
N ALA A 149 -19.40 -0.14 -41.46
CA ALA A 149 -19.05 -0.76 -40.20
C ALA A 149 -17.96 -1.78 -40.54
N VAL A 150 -16.71 -1.42 -40.29
CA VAL A 150 -15.65 -2.42 -40.14
C VAL A 150 -16.15 -3.36 -39.04
N PRO A 151 -16.39 -4.64 -39.31
CA PRO A 151 -16.69 -5.56 -38.23
C PRO A 151 -15.43 -5.65 -37.38
N MET A 152 -15.38 -4.89 -36.28
CA MET A 152 -14.38 -5.15 -35.25
C MET A 152 -14.68 -6.53 -34.71
N ASP A 153 -13.90 -7.50 -35.16
CA ASP A 153 -13.94 -8.85 -34.64
C ASP A 153 -13.67 -8.78 -33.13
N GLN A 154 -14.72 -9.01 -32.34
CA GLN A 154 -14.63 -8.98 -30.89
C GLN A 154 -13.61 -10.00 -30.37
N ALA A 155 -13.34 -11.09 -31.11
CA ALA A 155 -12.31 -12.05 -30.72
C ALA A 155 -10.90 -11.45 -30.86
N ALA A 156 -10.62 -10.76 -31.96
CA ALA A 156 -9.37 -10.04 -32.16
C ALA A 156 -9.18 -8.93 -31.10
N LEU A 157 -10.22 -8.17 -30.77
CA LEU A 157 -10.14 -7.14 -29.73
C LEU A 157 -9.86 -7.76 -28.35
N ARG A 158 -10.56 -8.84 -27.98
CA ARG A 158 -10.30 -9.56 -26.71
C ARG A 158 -8.87 -10.07 -26.64
N ALA A 159 -8.34 -10.64 -27.73
CA ALA A 159 -6.97 -11.13 -27.79
C ALA A 159 -5.93 -10.01 -27.61
N VAL A 160 -6.13 -8.86 -28.25
CA VAL A 160 -5.23 -7.70 -28.10
C VAL A 160 -5.29 -7.13 -26.68
N VAL A 161 -6.48 -7.05 -26.09
CA VAL A 161 -6.66 -6.60 -24.70
C VAL A 161 -6.00 -7.56 -23.72
N GLU A 162 -6.22 -8.87 -23.86
CA GLU A 162 -5.63 -9.89 -23.01
C GLU A 162 -4.09 -9.87 -23.11
N GLN A 163 -3.56 -9.72 -24.32
CA GLN A 163 -2.11 -9.59 -24.53
C GLN A 163 -1.55 -8.31 -23.89
N ALA A 164 -2.23 -7.17 -24.02
CA ALA A 164 -1.81 -5.92 -23.40
C ALA A 164 -1.86 -5.99 -21.87
N VAL A 165 -2.90 -6.63 -21.31
CA VAL A 165 -3.08 -6.82 -19.87
C VAL A 165 -2.04 -7.78 -19.31
N GLU A 166 -1.78 -8.92 -19.96
CA GLU A 166 -0.79 -9.90 -19.50
C GLU A 166 0.63 -9.31 -19.49
N VAL A 167 0.99 -8.50 -20.50
CA VAL A 167 2.27 -7.76 -20.54
C VAL A 167 2.41 -6.80 -19.34
N LYS A 168 1.31 -6.20 -18.88
CA LYS A 168 1.30 -5.27 -17.73
C LYS A 168 1.23 -5.98 -16.38
N ILE A 169 0.60 -7.14 -16.31
CA ILE A 169 0.43 -7.91 -15.06
C ILE A 169 1.65 -8.78 -14.75
N ALA A 170 2.37 -9.30 -15.75
CA ALA A 170 3.52 -10.18 -15.52
C ALA A 170 4.60 -9.58 -14.60
N PRO A 171 4.99 -8.28 -14.72
CA PRO A 171 5.90 -7.65 -13.77
C PRO A 171 5.35 -7.59 -12.35
N ILE A 172 4.05 -7.32 -12.18
CA ILE A 172 3.40 -7.24 -10.86
C ILE A 172 3.38 -8.62 -10.19
N ARG A 173 3.04 -9.68 -10.94
CA ARG A 173 3.09 -11.07 -10.43
C ARG A 173 4.49 -11.43 -9.95
N LYS A 174 5.52 -11.07 -10.72
CA LYS A 174 6.92 -11.30 -10.33
C LYS A 174 7.31 -10.54 -9.05
N MET A 175 6.88 -9.28 -8.91
CA MET A 175 7.14 -8.49 -7.71
C MET A 175 6.45 -9.05 -6.46
N LEU A 176 5.26 -9.65 -6.61
CA LEU A 176 4.55 -10.31 -5.51
C LEU A 176 5.27 -11.59 -5.06
N LEU A 177 5.70 -12.42 -6.02
CA LEU A 177 6.50 -13.63 -5.73
C LEU A 177 7.83 -13.28 -5.04
N ASP A 178 8.55 -12.25 -5.51
CA ASP A 178 9.80 -11.79 -4.91
C ASP A 178 9.63 -11.13 -3.51
N GLN A 179 8.41 -10.73 -3.14
CA GLN A 179 8.11 -10.23 -1.79
C GLN A 179 7.71 -11.35 -0.83
N GLU A 180 7.06 -12.40 -1.31
CA GLU A 180 6.66 -13.55 -0.49
C GLU A 180 7.89 -14.31 0.06
N GLU A 181 9.02 -14.28 -0.64
CA GLU A 181 10.27 -14.94 -0.23
C GLU A 181 11.07 -14.19 0.87
N LYS A 182 10.64 -13.00 1.32
CA LYS A 182 11.41 -12.15 2.26
C LYS A 182 11.02 -12.32 3.73
N GLY A 183 10.76 -13.57 4.16
CA GLY A 183 10.81 -13.90 5.58
C GLY A 183 12.26 -13.94 6.08
N PRO A 184 12.54 -13.73 7.38
CA PRO A 184 13.87 -13.98 7.93
C PRO A 184 14.21 -15.46 7.72
N GLY A 185 15.15 -15.73 6.80
CA GLY A 185 15.59 -17.08 6.51
C GLY A 185 16.18 -17.77 7.75
N LEU A 186 16.14 -19.09 7.77
CA LEU A 186 16.65 -19.92 8.89
C LEU A 186 18.09 -19.54 9.30
N ALA A 187 18.92 -19.10 8.34
CA ALA A 187 20.27 -18.62 8.59
C ALA A 187 20.32 -17.34 9.44
N GLY A 188 19.38 -16.40 9.26
CA GLY A 188 19.29 -15.18 10.07
C GLY A 188 18.85 -15.48 11.50
N ILE A 189 17.93 -16.43 11.66
CA ILE A 189 17.46 -16.89 12.99
C ILE A 189 18.60 -17.61 13.72
N ALA A 190 19.26 -18.57 13.07
CA ALA A 190 20.40 -19.29 13.64
C ALA A 190 21.57 -18.34 13.96
N GLY A 191 21.84 -17.37 13.08
CA GLY A 191 22.85 -16.33 13.29
C GLY A 191 22.55 -15.44 14.49
N GLY A 192 21.29 -15.00 14.65
CA GLY A 192 20.85 -14.21 15.81
C GLY A 192 20.99 -14.98 17.13
N ILE A 193 20.58 -16.25 17.14
CA ILE A 193 20.75 -17.14 18.31
C ILE A 193 22.25 -17.33 18.61
N GLY A 194 23.08 -17.58 17.59
CA GLY A 194 24.53 -17.73 17.74
C GLY A 194 25.20 -16.48 18.32
N TRP A 195 24.76 -15.27 17.94
CA TRP A 195 25.29 -14.02 18.48
C TRP A 195 24.99 -13.85 19.98
N LEU A 196 23.76 -14.16 20.40
CA LEU A 196 23.37 -14.10 21.81
C LEU A 196 24.15 -15.11 22.66
N VAL A 197 24.28 -16.35 22.18
CA VAL A 197 25.06 -17.40 22.87
C VAL A 197 26.55 -17.03 22.90
N GLY A 198 27.09 -16.47 21.82
CA GLY A 198 28.48 -16.04 21.73
C GLY A 198 28.84 -14.95 22.75
N ILE A 199 28.00 -13.92 22.89
CA ILE A 199 28.21 -12.87 23.89
C ILE A 199 28.09 -13.41 25.31
N ALA A 200 27.08 -14.24 25.59
CA ALA A 200 26.93 -14.87 26.89
C ALA A 200 28.14 -15.73 27.26
N GLY A 201 28.65 -16.52 26.31
CA GLY A 201 29.86 -17.32 26.48
C GLY A 201 31.12 -16.48 26.72
N LEU A 202 31.28 -15.38 25.98
CA LEU A 202 32.40 -14.46 26.16
C LEU A 202 32.39 -13.80 27.55
N LEU A 203 31.22 -13.34 28.00
CA LEU A 203 31.05 -12.77 29.34
C LEU A 203 31.35 -13.80 30.44
N ALA A 204 30.88 -15.03 30.28
CA ALA A 204 31.18 -16.13 31.21
C ALA A 204 32.69 -16.42 31.26
N TYR A 205 33.36 -16.49 30.10
CA TYR A 205 34.80 -16.72 30.01
C TYR A 205 35.61 -15.63 30.73
N VAL A 206 35.31 -14.35 30.47
CA VAL A 206 35.97 -13.22 31.14
C VAL A 206 35.70 -13.23 32.64
N ARG A 207 34.50 -13.61 33.07
CA ARG A 207 34.11 -13.72 34.48
C ARG A 207 34.85 -14.84 35.21
N CYS A 208 35.04 -15.99 34.57
CA CYS A 208 35.85 -17.10 35.10
C CYS A 208 37.33 -16.72 35.22
N ARG A 209 37.87 -15.99 34.23
CA ARG A 209 39.27 -15.55 34.24
C ARG A 209 39.58 -14.50 35.33
N LYS A 210 38.59 -13.69 35.71
CA LYS A 210 38.71 -12.77 36.87
C LYS A 210 38.57 -13.48 38.22
N GLY A 211 37.90 -14.62 38.29
CA GLY A 211 37.75 -15.42 39.51
C GLY A 211 38.94 -16.33 39.84
N GLY A 212 39.69 -16.78 38.83
CA GLY A 212 40.87 -17.65 39.01
C GLY A 212 42.21 -16.92 39.20
N ARG A 213 42.21 -15.60 39.39
CA ARG A 213 43.43 -14.76 39.52
C ARG A 213 43.68 -14.29 40.96
N GLY A 214 43.02 -14.91 41.93
CA GLY A 214 43.12 -14.63 43.36
C GLY A 214 43.06 -15.89 44.22
N ALA A 215 43.60 -17.00 43.72
CA ALA A 215 43.97 -18.18 44.48
C ALA A 215 45.47 -18.39 44.32
#